data_AF-A0A959SSX8-F1
#
_entry.id   AF-A0A959SSX8-F1
#
_cell.length_a   1.000
_cell.length_b   1.000
_cell.length_c   1.000
_cell.angle_alpha   90.00
_cell.angle_beta   90.00
_cell.angle_gamma   90.00
#
_symmetry.space_group_name_H-M   'P 1'
#
loop_
_entity.id
_entity.type
_entity.pdbx_description
1 polymer ?
#
loop_
_entity_poly.entity_id
_entity_poly.type
_entity_poly.pdbx_seq_one_letter_code
_entity_poly.pdbx_strand_id
1 'polypeptide(L)' 'MKTPLRFLLLSALMLAPLMGALMAQPGPGGEPPCWPPPCIPIDGGLSLLIGAGALLGGKKAMDLRKARKTGA' A
#
# COMPACT_ATOMS: atom_id res chain seq x y z
N MET A 1 7.65 -21.78 -17.90
CA MET A 1 8.03 -21.81 -16.48
C MET A 1 8.12 -20.43 -15.80
N LYS A 2 8.34 -19.33 -16.53
CA LYS A 2 8.49 -17.97 -15.93
C LYS A 2 7.16 -17.31 -15.53
N THR A 3 6.08 -17.59 -16.27
CA THR A 3 4.73 -17.06 -16.03
C THR A 3 4.09 -17.55 -14.73
N PRO A 4 4.03 -18.87 -14.42
CA PRO A 4 3.44 -19.32 -13.15
C PRO A 4 4.23 -18.83 -11.94
N LEU A 5 5.58 -18.78 -12.04
CA LEU A 5 6.43 -18.24 -10.98
C LEU A 5 6.17 -16.74 -10.73
N ARG A 6 5.95 -15.94 -11.78
CA ARG A 6 5.58 -14.53 -11.65
C ARG A 6 4.23 -14.34 -10.96
N PHE A 7 3.23 -15.14 -11.32
CA PHE A 7 1.93 -15.09 -10.65
C PHE A 7 2.03 -15.44 -9.16
N LEU A 8 2.83 -16.44 -8.82
CA LEU A 8 3.06 -16.87 -7.44
C LEU A 8 3.82 -15.81 -6.62
N LEU A 9 4.79 -15.13 -7.23
CA LEU A 9 5.49 -14.02 -6.61
C LEU A 9 4.59 -12.80 -6.38
N LEU A 10 3.71 -12.47 -7.34
CA LEU A 10 2.78 -11.35 -7.22
C LEU A 10 1.69 -11.61 -6.18
N SER A 11 1.17 -12.84 -6.11
CA SER A 11 0.19 -13.20 -5.08
C SER A 11 0.82 -13.17 -3.68
N ALA A 12 2.03 -13.71 -3.53
CA ALA A 12 2.78 -13.65 -2.28
C ALA A 12 3.04 -12.20 -1.84
N LEU A 13 3.40 -11.30 -2.76
CA LEU A 13 3.63 -9.88 -2.47
C LEU A 13 2.36 -9.17 -1.99
N MET A 14 1.19 -9.51 -2.54
CA MET A 14 -0.10 -8.94 -2.13
C MET A 14 -0.60 -9.49 -0.79
N LEU A 15 -0.26 -10.73 -0.46
CA LEU A 15 -0.68 -11.40 0.78
C LEU A 15 0.27 -11.16 1.96
N ALA A 16 1.53 -10.81 1.69
CA ALA A 16 2.54 -10.50 2.71
C ALA A 16 2.10 -9.49 3.79
N PRO A 17 1.46 -8.34 3.46
CA PRO A 17 1.02 -7.38 4.49
C PRO A 17 -0.10 -7.93 5.39
N LEU A 18 -0.88 -8.90 4.91
CA LEU A 18 -1.96 -9.52 5.69
C LEU A 18 -1.40 -10.35 6.85
N MET A 19 -0.24 -10.99 6.65
CA MET A 19 0.44 -11.76 7.70
C MET A 19 0.97 -10.87 8.83
N GLY A 20 1.43 -9.65 8.50
CA GLY A 20 1.83 -8.66 9.51
C GLY A 20 0.63 -8.12 10.30
N ALA A 21 -0.52 -7.95 9.66
CA ALA A 21 -1.75 -7.50 10.32
C ALA A 21 -2.32 -8.53 11.30
N LEU A 22 -2.22 -9.84 11.00
CA LEU A 22 -2.65 -10.90 11.92
C LEU A 22 -1.84 -10.92 13.25
N MET A 23 -0.60 -10.43 13.24
CA MET A 23 0.28 -10.39 14.41
C MET A 23 0.28 -9.03 15.13
N ALA A 24 -0.53 -8.08 14.66
CA ALA A 24 -0.56 -6.71 15.19
C ALA A 24 -1.54 -6.52 16.36
N GLN A 25 -2.33 -7.55 16.73
CA GLN A 25 -3.20 -7.45 17.90
C GLN A 25 -2.40 -7.76 19.18
N PRO A 26 -2.26 -6.80 20.11
CA PRO A 26 -1.71 -7.12 21.41
C PRO A 26 -2.67 -8.13 22.09
N GLY A 27 -2.11 -9.16 22.73
CA GLY A 27 -2.86 -9.98 23.71
C GLY A 27 -3.56 -9.07 24.74
N PRO A 28 -4.57 -9.56 25.50
CA PRO A 28 -5.61 -8.77 26.16
C PRO A 28 -5.13 -7.36 26.53
N GLY A 29 -5.30 -6.44 25.57
CA GLY A 29 -4.53 -5.21 25.50
C GLY A 29 -5.14 -4.18 26.42
N GLY A 30 -4.30 -3.53 27.22
CA GLY A 30 -4.66 -2.25 27.83
C GLY A 30 -5.12 -1.27 26.75
N GLU A 31 -5.95 -0.31 27.15
CA GLU A 31 -6.53 0.70 26.25
C GLU A 31 -5.42 1.30 25.36
N PRO A 32 -5.64 1.37 24.04
CA PRO A 32 -4.64 1.91 23.13
C PRO A 32 -4.25 3.32 23.61
N PRO A 33 -2.96 3.68 23.58
CA PRO A 33 -2.51 4.96 24.09
C PRO A 33 -3.06 6.11 23.24
N CYS A 34 -4.28 6.57 23.56
CA CYS A 34 -4.76 7.94 23.42
C CYS A 34 -6.13 8.13 24.09
N TRP A 35 -6.15 8.10 25.43
CA TRP A 35 -7.21 8.73 26.23
C TRP A 35 -6.59 9.23 27.53
N PRO A 36 -6.56 10.56 27.83
CA PRO A 36 -7.27 11.69 27.23
C PRO A 36 -6.43 12.53 26.21
N PRO A 37 -7.07 13.44 25.42
CA PRO A 37 -6.53 14.18 24.25
C PRO A 37 -5.36 15.15 24.50
N PRO A 38 -4.61 15.62 23.46
CA PRO A 38 -4.96 15.65 22.02
C PRO A 38 -4.33 14.56 21.15
N CYS A 39 -5.17 13.74 20.53
CA CYS A 39 -4.77 12.73 19.56
C CYS A 39 -4.39 13.42 18.23
N ILE A 40 -3.12 13.36 17.85
CA ILE A 40 -2.61 13.89 16.58
C ILE A 40 -3.19 13.03 15.44
N PRO A 41 -3.68 13.63 14.33
CA PRO A 41 -4.31 12.87 13.25
C PRO A 41 -3.26 12.06 12.47
N ILE A 42 -3.08 10.79 12.84
CA ILE A 42 -2.21 9.84 12.13
C ILE A 42 -2.70 9.62 10.68
N ASP A 43 -3.99 9.81 10.43
CA ASP A 43 -4.60 9.50 9.13
C ASP A 43 -4.42 10.60 8.07
N GLY A 44 -4.04 11.82 8.46
CA GLY A 44 -3.80 12.92 7.52
C GLY A 44 -2.58 12.67 6.64
N GLY A 45 -1.47 12.25 7.25
CA GLY A 45 -0.23 11.94 6.53
C GLY A 45 -0.36 10.72 5.62
N LEU A 46 -1.06 9.67 6.08
CA LEU A 46 -1.32 8.48 5.28
C LEU A 46 -2.18 8.80 4.04
N SER A 47 -3.25 9.58 4.21
CA SER A 47 -4.09 10.01 3.09
C SER A 47 -3.30 10.81 2.05
N LEU A 48 -2.41 11.69 2.50
CA LEU A 48 -1.51 12.44 1.62
C LEU A 48 -0.52 11.54 0.87
N LEU A 49 0.09 10.56 1.55
CA LEU A 49 1.01 9.61 0.92
C LEU A 49 0.31 8.72 -0.12
N ILE A 50 -0.89 8.23 0.19
CA ILE A 50 -1.72 7.45 -0.74
C ILE A 50 -2.06 8.31 -1.96
N GLY A 51 -2.53 9.54 -1.74
CA GLY A 51 -2.86 10.48 -2.82
C GLY A 51 -1.66 10.78 -3.71
N ALA A 52 -0.49 11.09 -3.12
CA ALA A 52 0.74 11.36 -3.86
C ALA A 52 1.20 10.14 -4.67
N GLY A 53 1.14 8.94 -4.09
CA GLY A 53 1.48 7.69 -4.78
C GLY A 53 0.55 7.41 -5.97
N ALA A 54 -0.76 7.60 -5.80
CA ALA A 54 -1.74 7.41 -6.87
C ALA A 54 -1.53 8.39 -8.04
N LEU A 55 -1.28 9.67 -7.74
CA LEU A 55 -1.01 10.69 -8.76
C LEU A 55 0.28 10.41 -9.54
N LEU A 56 1.38 10.14 -8.82
CA LEU A 56 2.67 9.86 -9.44
C LEU A 56 2.65 8.57 -10.28
N GLY A 57 2.09 7.50 -9.71
CA GLY A 57 1.93 6.22 -10.39
C GLY A 57 1.03 6.31 -11.62
N GLY A 58 -0.11 6.99 -11.49
CA GLY A 58 -1.06 7.22 -12.58
C GLY A 58 -0.44 8.01 -13.74
N LYS A 59 0.32 9.08 -13.44
CA LYS A 59 1.07 9.84 -14.45
C LYS A 59 2.06 8.94 -15.20
N LYS A 60 2.87 8.16 -14.48
CA LYS A 60 3.87 7.28 -15.11
C LYS A 60 3.23 6.23 -16.02
N ALA A 61 2.12 5.63 -15.58
CA ALA A 61 1.38 4.66 -16.37
C ALA A 61 0.83 5.27 -17.67
N MET A 62 0.29 6.49 -17.61
CA MET A 62 -0.17 7.23 -18.79
C MET A 62 0.96 7.55 -19.77
N ASP A 63 2.10 8.04 -19.27
CA ASP A 63 3.25 8.38 -20.10
C ASP A 63 3.81 7.15 -20.83
N LEU A 64 3.90 5.99 -20.14
CA LEU A 64 4.29 4.72 -20.75
C LEU A 64 3.30 4.26 -21.84
N ARG A 65 1.99 4.44 -21.61
CA ARG A 65 0.96 4.12 -22.62
C ARG A 65 1.07 5.01 -23.86
N LYS A 66 1.37 6.30 -23.69
CA LYS A 66 1.58 7.24 -24.80
C LYS A 66 2.84 6.89 -25.58
N ALA A 67 3.97 6.69 -24.90
CA ALA A 67 5.23 6.30 -25.53
C ALA A 67 5.09 5.02 -26.38
N ARG A 68 4.35 4.02 -25.89
CA ARG A 68 4.06 2.80 -26.65
C ARG A 68 3.23 3.03 -27.91
N LYS A 69 2.29 3.99 -27.89
CA LYS A 69 1.46 4.32 -29.07
C LYS A 69 2.22 5.12 -30.13
N THR A 70 3.25 5.85 -29.75
CA THR A 70 4.05 6.67 -30.68
C THR A 70 5.22 5.89 -31.27
N GLY A 71 5.67 4.80 -30.63
CA GLY A 71 6.71 3.90 -31.13
C GLY A 71 6.22 2.66 -31.89
N ALA A 72 4.92 2.60 -32.22
CA ALA A 72 4.28 1.59 -33.07
C ALA A 72 3.67 2.30 -34.28
#